data_AF-A0AAU0Z4M2-F1
#
_entry.id   AF-A0AAU0Z4M2-F1
#
_cell.length_a   1.000
_cell.length_b   1.000
_cell.length_c   1.000
_cell.angle_alpha   90.00
_cell.angle_beta   90.00
_cell.angle_gamma   90.00
#
_symmetry.space_group_name_H-M   'P 1'
#
loop_
_entity.id
_entity.type
_entity.pdbx_description
1 polymer ?
#
loop_
_entity_poly.entity_id
_entity_poly.type
_entity_poly.pdbx_seq_one_letter_code
_entity_poly.pdbx_strand_id
1 'polypeptide(L)' 'MSGMRVGRVWCEWLRGGARRWVRSVRSGRRDAGMVSAEYAVGLIAAVGFAGVLYQVVTSDVVQSALQSLVAKALHGSF' A
#
# COMPACT_ATOMS: atom_id res chain seq x y z
N MET A 1 -8.17 -18.34 6.88
CA MET A 1 -7.06 -18.46 7.88
C MET A 1 -5.68 -18.02 7.36
N SER A 2 -5.55 -17.36 6.19
CA SER A 2 -4.26 -16.88 5.65
C SER A 2 -3.98 -15.39 5.89
N GLY A 3 -5.02 -14.54 6.03
CA GLY A 3 -4.89 -13.08 6.14
C GLY A 3 -4.18 -12.55 7.39
N MET A 4 -4.30 -13.21 8.54
CA MET A 4 -3.69 -12.75 9.81
C MET A 4 -2.15 -12.89 9.83
N ARG A 5 -1.58 -13.79 9.03
CA ARG A 5 -0.12 -13.92 8.91
C ARG A 5 0.46 -12.81 8.04
N VAL A 6 -0.16 -12.51 6.91
CA VAL A 6 0.28 -11.43 6.01
C VAL A 6 0.21 -10.07 6.71
N GLY A 7 -0.87 -9.78 7.43
CA GLY A 7 -1.02 -8.50 8.16
C GLY A 7 0.05 -8.25 9.24
N ARG A 8 0.49 -9.30 9.95
CA ARG A 8 1.58 -9.19 10.94
C ARG A 8 2.94 -8.95 10.29
N VAL A 9 3.25 -9.72 9.25
CA VAL A 9 4.50 -9.56 8.49
C VAL A 9 4.57 -8.19 7.82
N TRP A 10 3.44 -7.69 7.31
CA TRP A 10 3.33 -6.36 6.72
C TRP A 10 3.47 -5.25 7.78
N CYS A 11 2.81 -5.36 8.94
CA CYS A 11 2.99 -4.42 10.05
C CYS A 11 4.45 -4.37 10.57
N GLU A 12 5.13 -5.52 10.62
CA GLU A 12 6.53 -5.59 11.01
C GLU A 12 7.46 -4.98 9.95
N TRP A 13 7.24 -5.28 8.67
CA TRP A 13 7.96 -4.66 7.56
C TRP A 13 7.74 -3.15 7.51
N LEU A 14 6.50 -2.69 7.66
CA LEU A 14 6.16 -1.26 7.71
C LEU A 14 6.83 -0.56 8.89
N ARG A 15 6.80 -1.13 10.11
CA ARG A 15 7.44 -0.53 11.29
C ARG A 15 8.97 -0.51 11.18
N GLY A 16 9.56 -1.55 10.60
CA GLY A 16 11.01 -1.62 10.34
C GLY A 16 11.47 -0.71 9.20
N GLY A 17 10.60 -0.49 8.20
CA GLY A 17 10.82 0.40 7.06
C GLY A 17 10.66 1.88 7.43
N ALA A 18 9.62 2.23 8.19
CA ALA A 18 9.31 3.60 8.62
C ALA A 18 10.48 4.24 9.38
N ARG A 19 11.11 3.52 10.32
CA ARG A 19 12.27 4.02 11.07
C ARG A 19 13.49 4.27 10.18
N ARG A 20 13.72 3.43 9.17
CA ARG A 20 14.80 3.62 8.18
C ARG A 20 14.52 4.77 7.23
N TRP A 21 13.26 4.90 6.78
CA TRP A 21 12.79 6.02 5.96
C TRP A 21 13.01 7.37 6.64
N VAL A 22 12.58 7.52 7.89
CA VAL A 22 12.75 8.76 8.65
C VAL A 22 14.23 9.16 8.80
N ARG A 23 15.13 8.18 8.98
CA ARG A 23 16.58 8.45 9.03
C ARG A 23 17.14 8.86 7.67
N SER A 24 16.70 8.22 6.59
CA SER A 24 17.13 8.52 5.23
C SER A 24 16.77 9.96 4.83
N VAL A 25 15.52 10.35 5.07
CA VAL A 25 14.99 11.70 4.77
C VAL A 25 15.75 12.80 5.52
N ARG A 26 16.23 12.53 6.74
CA ARG A 26 17.02 13.51 7.52
C ARG A 26 18.43 13.74 7.00
N SER A 27 19.02 12.81 6.24
CA SER A 27 20.41 12.95 5.75
C SER A 27 20.52 13.63 4.38
N GLY A 28 19.41 13.75 3.64
CA GLY A 28 19.40 14.31 2.28
C GLY A 28 19.07 15.80 2.23
N ARG A 29 20.01 16.68 2.60
CA ARG A 29 19.98 18.11 2.20
C ARG A 29 21.11 18.37 1.21
N ARG A 30 20.78 18.49 -0.09
CA ARG A 30 21.71 18.95 -1.12
C ARG A 30 20.97 19.78 -2.17
N ASP A 31 21.32 21.06 -2.22
CA ASP A 31 20.71 22.14 -3.00
C ASP A 31 21.01 22.11 -4.52
N ALA A 32 21.20 20.93 -5.11
CA ALA A 32 21.57 20.79 -6.53
C ALA A 32 20.56 20.04 -7.41
N GLY A 33 19.47 19.51 -6.86
CA GLY A 33 18.58 18.56 -7.56
C GLY A 33 17.08 18.79 -7.39
N MET A 34 16.64 20.01 -7.06
CA MET A 34 15.25 20.32 -6.69
C MET A 34 14.21 19.87 -7.73
N VAL A 35 14.51 20.02 -9.03
CA VAL A 35 13.61 19.66 -10.14
C VAL A 35 13.53 18.14 -10.36
N SER A 36 14.61 17.37 -10.15
CA SER A 36 14.57 15.89 -10.28
C SER A 36 14.02 15.21 -9.03
N ALA A 37 14.21 15.82 -7.86
CA ALA A 37 13.69 15.32 -6.59
C ALA A 37 12.15 15.40 -6.54
N GLU A 38 11.54 16.43 -7.14
CA GLU A 38 10.09 16.59 -7.17
C GLU A 38 9.39 15.41 -7.86
N TYR A 39 9.84 15.05 -9.06
CA TYR A 39 9.30 13.90 -9.79
C TYR A 39 9.58 12.58 -9.07
N ALA A 40 10.75 12.42 -8.46
CA ALA A 40 11.09 11.22 -7.71
C ALA A 40 10.20 11.03 -6.47
N VAL A 41 9.93 12.12 -5.74
CA VAL A 41 9.00 12.11 -4.59
C VAL A 41 7.57 11.82 -5.08
N GLY A 42 7.17 12.33 -6.24
CA GLY A 42 5.89 12.01 -6.88
C GLY A 42 5.70 10.50 -7.10
N LEU A 43 6.72 9.81 -7.64
CA LEU A 43 6.68 8.35 -7.81
C LEU A 43 6.65 7.59 -6.48
N ILE A 44 7.46 8.01 -5.50
CA ILE A 44 7.47 7.41 -4.16
C ILE A 44 6.09 7.54 -3.52
N ALA A 45 5.45 8.70 -3.63
CA ALA A 45 4.11 8.96 -3.12
C ALA A 45 3.07 8.08 -3.82
N ALA A 46 3.11 7.99 -5.16
CA ALA A 46 2.21 7.15 -5.94
C ALA A 46 2.34 5.67 -5.58
N VAL A 47 3.56 5.15 -5.46
CA VAL A 47 3.83 3.76 -5.07
C VAL A 47 3.38 3.49 -3.63
N GLY A 48 3.62 4.43 -2.71
CA GLY A 48 3.14 4.34 -1.34
C GLY A 48 1.62 4.27 -1.26
N PHE A 49 0.92 5.12 -2.02
CA PHE A 49 -0.53 5.12 -2.12
C PHE A 49 -1.07 3.82 -2.74
N ALA A 50 -0.44 3.31 -3.79
CA ALA A 50 -0.78 2.01 -4.37
C ALA A 50 -0.64 0.87 -3.35
N GLY A 51 0.38 0.90 -2.49
CA GLY A 51 0.53 -0.04 -1.39
C GLY A 51 -0.61 0.00 -0.37
N VAL A 52 -1.13 1.20 -0.07
CA VAL A 52 -2.32 1.36 0.79
C VAL A 52 -3.58 0.81 0.11
N LEU A 53 -3.80 1.15 -1.17
CA LEU A 53 -4.94 0.63 -1.92
C LEU A 53 -4.93 -0.89 -2.02
N TYR A 54 -3.75 -1.49 -2.18
CA TYR A 54 -3.59 -2.94 -2.18
C TYR A 54 -4.07 -3.58 -0.87
N GLN A 55 -3.80 -2.94 0.28
CA GLN A 55 -4.33 -3.42 1.56
C GLN A 55 -5.84 -3.33 1.65
N VAL A 56 -6.41 -2.23 1.17
CA VAL A 56 -7.86 -2.05 1.14
C VAL A 56 -8.51 -3.16 0.32
N VAL A 57 -8.03 -3.39 -0.89
CA VAL A 57 -8.59 -4.41 -1.80
C VAL A 57 -8.38 -5.83 -1.30
N THR A 58 -7.25 -6.10 -0.63
CA THR A 58 -6.93 -7.43 -0.10
C THR A 58 -7.61 -7.71 1.25
N SER A 59 -8.30 -6.73 1.84
CA SER A 59 -9.00 -6.92 3.12
C SER A 59 -10.16 -7.90 3.02
N ASP A 60 -10.46 -8.58 4.14
CA ASP A 60 -11.56 -9.57 4.20
C ASP A 60 -12.92 -8.95 3.84
N VAL A 61 -13.15 -7.69 4.25
CA VAL A 61 -14.39 -6.96 3.95
C VAL A 61 -14.55 -6.76 2.44
N VAL A 62 -13.52 -6.26 1.76
CA VAL A 62 -13.59 -6.00 0.31
C VAL A 62 -13.67 -7.32 -0.49
N GLN A 63 -12.91 -8.35 -0.09
CA GLN A 63 -13.00 -9.65 -0.74
C GLN A 63 -14.39 -10.29 -0.57
N SER A 64 -15.00 -10.21 0.61
CA SER A 64 -16.34 -10.79 0.85
C SER A 64 -17.44 -10.08 0.05
N ALA A 65 -17.34 -8.75 -0.09
CA ALA A 65 -18.24 -7.97 -0.93
C ALA A 65 -18.10 -8.35 -2.42
N LEU A 66 -16.86 -8.45 -2.92
CA LEU A 66 -16.59 -8.89 -4.30
C LEU A 66 -17.10 -10.31 -4.54
N GLN A 67 -16.88 -11.25 -3.61
CA GLN A 67 -17.40 -12.61 -3.71
C GLN A 67 -18.93 -12.63 -3.77
N SER A 68 -19.60 -11.80 -2.98
CA SER A 68 -21.06 -11.68 -2.98
C SER A 68 -21.58 -11.11 -4.31
N LEU A 69 -20.90 -10.12 -4.88
CA LEU A 69 -21.24 -9.56 -6.18
C LEU A 69 -21.04 -10.56 -7.32
N VAL A 70 -19.92 -11.29 -7.30
CA VAL A 70 -19.62 -12.34 -8.30
C VAL A 70 -20.62 -13.48 -8.18
N ALA A 71 -20.97 -13.92 -6.96
CA ALA A 71 -22.03 -14.89 -6.74
C ALA A 71 -23.34 -14.41 -7.35
N LYS A 72 -23.72 -13.14 -7.10
CA LYS A 72 -24.91 -12.50 -7.69
C LYS A 72 -24.94 -12.51 -9.21
N ALA A 73 -23.83 -12.17 -9.83
CA ALA A 73 -23.70 -12.19 -11.28
C ALA A 73 -23.82 -13.61 -11.85
N LEU A 74 -23.25 -14.61 -11.18
CA LEU A 74 -23.27 -16.01 -11.63
C LEU A 74 -24.62 -16.68 -11.44
N HIS A 75 -25.35 -16.38 -10.36
CA HIS A 75 -26.67 -16.95 -10.11
C HIS A 75 -27.81 -16.23 -10.85
N GLY A 76 -27.49 -15.34 -11.81
CA GLY A 76 -28.44 -14.77 -12.76
C GLY A 76 -29.54 -13.89 -12.14
N SER A 77 -29.33 -13.40 -10.91
CA SER A 77 -30.31 -12.52 -10.27
C SER A 77 -29.95 -11.07 -10.58
N PHE A 78 -30.43 -10.62 -11.73
CA PHE A 78 -30.82 -9.23 -11.92
C PHE A 78 -32.18 -9.01 -11.24
#